data_AF-A0AAW0WBX4-F1
#
_entry.id   AF-A0AAW0WBX4-F1
#
_cell.length_a   1.000
_cell.length_b   1.000
_cell.length_c   1.000
_cell.angle_alpha   90.00
_cell.angle_beta   90.00
_cell.angle_gamma   90.00
#
_symmetry.space_group_name_H-M   'P 1'
#
loop_
_entity.id
_entity.type
_entity.pdbx_description
1 polymer ?
#
loop_
_entity_poly.entity_id
_entity_poly.type
_entity_poly.pdbx_seq_one_letter_code
_entity_poly.pdbx_strand_id
1 'polypeptide(L)'
;MDQLRRDQIGQRPFHELTGDNICPNMVRGIDYIRDPRLNKGMAFTLEERQVLGLHGLIPPRFKTQEEQVDLCRKNVERYQEPLNKFIYLAGLQDRNERLFYRLLSENVEEYMPIVYTPTVGLACQKFGLIFRRPRGLFISIHDKGHVYDILKNWNCLRMSSTLVIVMNE
;
A
#
# COMPACT_ATOMS: atom_id res chain seq x y z
N MET A 1 7.85 -42.57 -7.36
CA MET A 1 7.07 -42.45 -6.11
C MET A 1 8.07 -41.97 -5.06
N ASP A 2 8.33 -40.67 -4.91
CA ASP A 2 7.49 -39.78 -4.11
C ASP A 2 7.58 -38.34 -4.61
N GLN A 3 6.56 -37.93 -5.36
CA GLN A 3 6.29 -36.52 -5.67
C GLN A 3 5.62 -35.78 -4.49
N LEU A 4 5.39 -36.47 -3.35
CA LEU A 4 4.62 -35.99 -2.20
C LEU A 4 5.42 -35.20 -1.14
N ARG A 5 6.74 -35.04 -1.29
CA ARG A 5 7.56 -34.29 -0.32
C ARG A 5 7.69 -32.78 -0.57
N ARG A 6 7.17 -32.25 -1.68
CA ARG A 6 7.27 -30.81 -1.99
C ARG A 6 6.20 -29.94 -1.30
N ASP A 7 5.11 -30.55 -0.82
CA ASP A 7 3.96 -29.82 -0.29
C ASP A 7 4.08 -29.40 1.19
N GLN A 8 5.22 -29.66 1.83
CA GLN A 8 5.45 -29.33 3.25
C GLN A 8 6.31 -28.07 3.49
N ILE A 9 6.68 -27.32 2.43
CA ILE A 9 7.41 -26.07 2.58
C ILE A 9 6.44 -24.97 3.03
N GLY A 10 6.15 -24.88 4.33
CA GLY A 10 5.33 -23.79 4.88
C GLY A 10 4.67 -24.04 6.23
N GLN A 11 4.64 -25.27 6.73
CA GLN A 11 4.01 -25.55 8.03
C GLN A 11 5.00 -25.35 9.18
N ARG A 12 4.97 -24.16 9.80
CA ARG A 12 5.52 -23.92 11.13
C ARG A 12 4.36 -23.51 12.05
N PRO A 13 4.39 -23.88 13.34
CA PRO A 13 3.26 -23.65 14.25
C PRO A 13 2.98 -22.15 14.38
N PHE A 14 1.70 -21.79 14.28
CA PHE A 14 1.18 -20.46 14.59
C PHE A 14 1.57 -20.10 16.03
N HIS A 15 2.42 -19.09 16.21
CA HIS A 15 2.67 -18.52 17.52
C HIS A 15 1.91 -17.21 17.65
N GLU A 16 1.25 -17.04 18.79
CA GLU A 16 0.35 -15.94 19.11
C GLU A 16 1.03 -14.59 18.93
N LEU A 17 0.37 -13.71 18.18
CA LEU A 17 0.83 -12.38 17.80
C LEU A 17 0.81 -11.45 19.01
N THR A 18 1.91 -11.38 19.74
CA THR A 18 2.20 -10.27 20.65
C THR A 18 3.51 -9.61 20.18
N GLY A 19 3.41 -8.60 19.30
CA GLY A 19 4.57 -7.76 18.94
C GLY A 19 4.58 -7.25 17.50
N ASP A 20 4.56 -5.93 17.35
CA ASP A 20 4.42 -5.16 16.10
C ASP A 20 5.70 -5.06 15.26
N ASN A 21 6.46 -6.15 15.15
CA ASN A 21 7.46 -6.32 14.10
C ASN A 21 6.90 -7.32 13.09
N ILE A 22 6.33 -6.84 11.98
CA ILE A 22 6.21 -7.70 10.81
C ILE A 22 7.62 -7.90 10.27
N CYS A 23 8.33 -8.88 10.84
CA CYS A 23 9.44 -9.49 10.15
C CYS A 23 8.88 -9.96 8.79
N PRO A 24 9.49 -9.64 7.64
CA PRO A 24 9.01 -10.11 6.33
C PRO A 24 8.83 -11.64 6.26
N ASN A 25 9.50 -12.36 7.18
CA ASN A 25 9.40 -13.79 7.39
C ASN A 25 8.12 -14.28 8.08
N MET A 26 7.30 -13.38 8.65
CA MET A 26 6.17 -13.71 9.51
C MET A 26 4.80 -13.45 8.87
N VAL A 27 4.74 -12.58 7.86
CA VAL A 27 3.54 -12.33 7.04
C VAL A 27 3.64 -13.13 5.75
N ARG A 28 2.58 -13.85 5.38
CA ARG A 28 2.52 -14.72 4.19
C ARG A 28 1.14 -14.65 3.55
N GLY A 29 1.03 -15.15 2.31
CA GLY A 29 -0.24 -15.27 1.62
C GLY A 29 -0.92 -13.91 1.40
N ILE A 30 -2.22 -13.86 1.69
CA ILE A 30 -3.05 -12.66 1.44
C ILE A 30 -2.57 -11.45 2.24
N ASP A 31 -2.11 -11.63 3.47
CA ASP A 31 -1.69 -10.51 4.32
C ASP A 31 -0.43 -9.83 3.79
N TYR A 32 0.43 -10.58 3.10
CA TYR A 32 1.61 -10.01 2.42
C TYR A 32 1.20 -9.11 1.24
N ILE A 33 0.15 -9.48 0.51
CA ILE A 33 -0.38 -8.68 -0.61
C ILE A 33 -1.11 -7.43 -0.10
N ARG A 34 -1.71 -7.49 1.09
CA ARG A 34 -2.46 -6.37 1.69
C ARG A 34 -1.57 -5.26 2.23
N ASP A 35 -0.31 -5.57 2.53
CA ASP A 35 0.69 -4.58 2.93
C ASP A 35 1.27 -3.87 1.70
N PRO A 36 0.99 -2.56 1.50
CA PRO A 36 1.45 -1.82 0.33
C PRO A 36 2.98 -1.67 0.27
N ARG A 37 3.68 -1.80 1.41
CA ARG A 37 5.15 -1.67 1.50
C ARG A 37 5.86 -2.91 0.98
N LEU A 38 5.23 -4.08 1.16
CA LEU A 38 5.76 -5.38 0.78
C LEU A 38 5.30 -5.83 -0.60
N ASN A 39 4.09 -5.44 -0.99
CA ASN A 39 3.47 -5.90 -2.23
C ASN A 39 4.20 -5.39 -3.48
N LYS A 40 4.66 -6.33 -4.34
CA LYS A 40 5.28 -6.06 -5.65
C LYS A 40 4.33 -6.33 -6.83
N GLY A 41 3.08 -6.72 -6.56
CA GLY A 41 2.11 -7.08 -7.59
C GLY A 41 2.61 -8.22 -8.48
N MET A 42 2.61 -8.01 -9.80
CA MET A 42 3.08 -9.03 -10.77
C MET A 42 4.61 -9.16 -10.88
N ALA A 43 5.37 -8.34 -10.12
CA ALA A 43 6.83 -8.35 -10.15
C ALA A 43 7.45 -9.39 -9.21
N PHE A 44 6.63 -10.13 -8.44
CA PHE A 44 7.11 -11.29 -7.70
C PHE A 44 7.57 -12.39 -8.64
N THR A 45 8.78 -12.91 -8.43
CA THR A 45 9.31 -14.07 -9.14
C THR A 45 8.54 -15.34 -8.75
N LEU A 46 8.69 -16.42 -9.53
CA LEU A 46 8.05 -17.70 -9.21
C LEU A 46 8.51 -18.23 -7.83
N GLU A 47 9.81 -18.13 -7.55
CA GLU A 47 10.40 -18.54 -6.28
C GLU A 47 9.85 -17.72 -5.11
N GLU A 48 9.78 -16.39 -5.25
CA GLU A 48 9.18 -15.52 -4.22
C GLU A 48 7.72 -15.90 -3.97
N ARG A 49 6.94 -16.17 -5.02
CA ARG A 49 5.53 -16.57 -4.87
C ARG A 49 5.39 -17.90 -4.14
N GLN A 50 6.28 -18.87 -4.37
CA GLN A 50 6.25 -20.16 -3.69
C GLN A 50 6.65 -20.01 -2.21
N VAL A 51 7.74 -19.30 -1.93
CA VAL A 51 8.26 -19.12 -0.56
C VAL A 51 7.29 -18.31 0.31
N LEU A 52 6.68 -17.27 -0.25
CA LEU A 52 5.75 -16.37 0.45
C LEU A 52 4.30 -16.87 0.46
N GLY A 53 4.00 -18.00 -0.19
CA GLY A 53 2.63 -18.54 -0.28
C GLY A 53 1.68 -17.70 -1.13
N LEU A 54 2.19 -17.01 -2.16
CA LEU A 54 1.43 -16.18 -3.09
C LEU A 54 1.05 -16.91 -4.38
N HIS A 55 1.62 -18.09 -4.61
CA HIS A 55 1.33 -18.90 -5.78
C HIS A 55 -0.17 -19.27 -5.79
N GLY A 56 -0.86 -18.98 -6.90
CA GLY A 56 -2.32 -19.13 -7.02
C GLY A 56 -3.14 -17.89 -6.59
N LEU A 57 -2.58 -16.96 -5.83
CA LEU A 57 -3.26 -15.70 -5.45
C LEU A 57 -3.07 -14.57 -6.47
N ILE A 58 -2.06 -14.70 -7.33
CA ILE A 58 -1.69 -13.71 -8.35
C ILE A 58 -1.72 -14.40 -9.72
N PRO A 59 -2.21 -13.74 -10.79
CA PRO A 59 -2.20 -14.32 -12.14
C PRO A 59 -0.84 -14.88 -12.56
N PRO A 60 -0.77 -15.93 -13.41
CA PRO A 60 0.47 -16.63 -13.75
C PRO A 60 1.44 -15.82 -14.64
N ARG A 61 1.22 -14.51 -14.79
CA ARG A 61 2.05 -13.61 -15.56
C ARG A 61 3.05 -12.91 -14.65
N PHE A 62 4.28 -12.76 -15.14
CA PHE A 62 5.35 -12.01 -14.51
C PHE A 62 5.57 -10.72 -15.28
N LYS A 63 5.80 -9.62 -14.56
CA LYS A 63 6.07 -8.30 -15.16
C LYS A 63 7.23 -7.65 -14.46
N THR A 64 8.09 -6.96 -15.20
CA THR A 64 9.12 -6.12 -14.60
C THR A 64 8.48 -4.87 -13.97
N GLN A 65 9.25 -4.16 -13.14
CA GLN A 65 8.79 -2.92 -12.54
C GLN A 65 8.46 -1.87 -13.62
N GLU A 66 9.26 -1.79 -14.67
CA GLU A 66 9.09 -0.88 -15.80
C GLU A 66 7.78 -1.16 -16.55
N GLU A 67 7.49 -2.43 -16.85
CA GLU A 67 6.22 -2.80 -17.49
C GLU A 67 5.00 -2.42 -16.63
N GLN A 68 5.12 -2.54 -15.30
CA GLN A 68 4.05 -2.14 -14.39
C GLN A 68 3.86 -0.62 -14.37
N VAL A 69 4.95 0.15 -14.42
CA VAL A 69 4.92 1.61 -14.50
C VAL A 69 4.22 2.06 -15.78
N ASP A 70 4.60 1.49 -16.93
CA ASP A 70 3.97 1.79 -18.22
C ASP A 70 2.48 1.48 -18.25
N LEU A 71 2.07 0.36 -17.64
CA LEU A 71 0.66 0.02 -17.46
C LEU A 71 -0.07 1.03 -16.58
N CYS A 72 0.56 1.48 -15.49
CA CYS A 72 -0.01 2.50 -14.62
C CYS A 72 -0.15 3.84 -15.33
N ARG A 73 0.87 4.27 -16.08
CA ARG A 73 0.83 5.50 -16.90
C ARG A 73 -0.36 5.47 -17.85
N LYS A 74 -0.49 4.41 -18.66
CA LYS A 74 -1.62 4.21 -19.59
C LYS A 74 -2.98 4.22 -18.89
N ASN A 75 -3.07 3.68 -17.68
CA ASN A 75 -4.31 3.71 -16.91
C ASN A 75 -4.64 5.10 -16.38
N VAL A 76 -3.65 5.90 -15.98
CA VAL A 76 -3.88 7.29 -15.55
C VAL A 76 -4.31 8.16 -16.73
N GLU A 77 -3.67 8.01 -17.88
CA GLU A 77 -3.97 8.75 -19.11
C GLU A 77 -5.41 8.51 -19.63
N ARG A 78 -6.01 7.35 -19.32
CA ARG A 78 -7.41 7.04 -19.69
C ARG A 78 -8.42 7.93 -18.97
N TYR A 79 -8.10 8.44 -17.79
CA TYR A 79 -9.00 9.31 -17.05
C TYR A 79 -8.86 10.74 -17.56
N GLN A 80 -9.98 11.38 -17.90
CA GLN A 80 -9.97 12.79 -18.31
C GLN A 80 -10.02 13.73 -17.10
N GLU A 81 -10.86 13.41 -16.11
CA GLU A 81 -11.01 14.25 -14.93
C GLU A 81 -9.84 14.11 -13.94
N PRO A 82 -9.33 15.23 -13.40
CA PRO A 82 -8.20 15.20 -12.47
C PRO A 82 -8.53 14.46 -11.17
N LEU A 83 -9.78 14.54 -10.69
CA LEU A 83 -10.23 13.82 -9.50
C LEU A 83 -10.15 12.30 -9.68
N ASN A 84 -10.52 11.78 -10.85
CA ASN A 84 -10.43 10.35 -11.15
C ASN A 84 -8.97 9.88 -11.24
N LYS A 85 -8.08 10.72 -11.80
CA LYS A 85 -6.63 10.47 -11.76
C LYS A 85 -6.12 10.40 -10.32
N PHE A 86 -6.52 11.35 -9.46
CA PHE A 86 -6.17 11.35 -8.04
C PHE A 86 -6.64 10.06 -7.33
N ILE A 87 -7.90 9.66 -7.52
CA ILE A 87 -8.45 8.44 -6.93
C ILE A 87 -7.68 7.20 -7.39
N TYR A 88 -7.29 7.12 -8.65
CA TYR A 88 -6.47 6.04 -9.16
C TYR A 88 -5.09 6.00 -8.49
N LEU A 89 -4.41 7.15 -8.41
CA LEU A 89 -3.08 7.28 -7.80
C LEU A 89 -3.09 6.97 -6.31
N ALA A 90 -4.09 7.46 -5.56
CA ALA A 90 -4.30 7.10 -4.16
C ALA A 90 -4.50 5.59 -3.99
N GLY A 91 -5.32 4.98 -4.86
CA GLY A 91 -5.51 3.54 -4.88
C GLY A 91 -4.25 2.75 -5.28
N LEU A 92 -3.38 3.30 -6.11
CA LEU A 92 -2.09 2.70 -6.44
C LEU A 92 -1.17 2.70 -5.22
N GLN A 93 -1.09 3.83 -4.52
CA GLN A 93 -0.35 3.96 -3.28
C GLN A 93 -0.84 2.95 -2.23
N ASP A 94 -2.15 2.66 -2.17
CA ASP A 94 -2.78 1.70 -1.25
C ASP A 94 -2.51 0.24 -1.58
N ARG A 95 -2.03 -0.05 -2.78
CA ARG A 95 -1.75 -1.42 -3.23
C ARG A 95 -0.25 -1.69 -3.29
N ASN A 96 0.54 -0.76 -3.80
CA ASN A 96 1.97 -0.91 -3.99
C ASN A 96 2.64 0.46 -3.90
N GLU A 97 3.20 0.74 -2.72
CA GLU A 97 3.82 2.01 -2.39
C GLU A 97 5.10 2.24 -3.22
N ARG A 98 5.87 1.18 -3.49
CA ARG A 98 7.10 1.25 -4.29
C ARG A 98 6.81 1.65 -5.74
N LEU A 99 5.76 1.07 -6.33
CA LEU A 99 5.33 1.38 -7.70
C LEU A 99 4.76 2.80 -7.81
N PHE A 100 4.01 3.25 -6.79
CA PHE A 100 3.52 4.62 -6.73
C PHE A 100 4.66 5.65 -6.76
N TYR A 101 5.64 5.54 -5.87
CA TYR A 101 6.76 6.48 -5.85
C TYR A 101 7.64 6.37 -7.09
N ARG A 102 7.78 5.16 -7.66
CA ARG A 102 8.50 5.00 -8.93
C ARG A 102 7.82 5.76 -10.07
N LEU A 103 6.50 5.60 -10.23
CA LEU A 103 5.71 6.32 -11.25
C LEU A 103 5.84 7.84 -11.08
N LEU A 104 5.71 8.33 -9.84
CA LEU A 104 5.88 9.74 -9.53
C LEU A 104 7.28 10.25 -9.89
N SER A 105 8.33 9.50 -9.53
CA SER A 105 9.71 9.92 -9.74
C SER A 105 10.11 10.05 -11.20
N GLU A 106 9.46 9.31 -12.11
CA GLU A 106 9.76 9.37 -13.54
C GLU A 106 9.19 10.64 -14.20
N ASN A 107 7.96 11.05 -13.84
CA ASN A 107 7.29 12.24 -14.40
C ASN A 107 6.69 13.13 -13.28
N VAL A 108 7.55 13.68 -12.42
CA VAL A 108 7.11 14.49 -11.26
C VAL A 108 6.25 15.68 -11.70
N GLU A 109 6.65 16.40 -12.75
CA GLU A 109 5.95 17.60 -13.23
C GLU A 109 4.49 17.34 -13.63
N GLU A 110 4.21 16.16 -14.20
CA GLU A 110 2.88 15.78 -14.66
C GLU A 110 1.97 15.34 -13.50
N TYR A 111 2.53 14.58 -12.55
CA TYR A 111 1.73 13.97 -11.48
C TYR A 111 1.61 14.81 -10.21
N MET A 112 2.56 15.71 -9.93
CA MET A 112 2.50 16.61 -8.77
C MET A 112 1.20 17.43 -8.71
N PRO A 113 0.70 18.07 -9.79
CA PRO A 113 -0.54 18.82 -9.71
C PRO A 113 -1.80 17.95 -9.50
N ILE A 114 -1.68 16.65 -9.74
CA ILE A 114 -2.75 15.67 -9.49
C ILE A 114 -2.73 15.21 -8.03
N VAL A 115 -1.55 14.88 -7.48
CA VAL A 115 -1.43 14.33 -6.11
C VAL A 115 -1.47 15.42 -5.04
N TYR A 116 -1.09 16.65 -5.39
CA TYR A 116 -1.08 17.79 -4.49
C TYR A 116 -1.94 18.93 -5.06
N THR A 117 -1.48 20.17 -5.00
CA THR A 117 -2.24 21.34 -5.45
C THR A 117 -2.33 21.41 -6.98
N PRO A 118 -3.51 21.69 -7.57
CA PRO A 118 -4.78 22.07 -6.95
C PRO A 118 -5.75 20.90 -6.68
N THR A 119 -5.49 19.71 -7.23
CA THR A 119 -6.46 18.59 -7.24
C THR A 119 -6.75 18.03 -5.86
N VAL A 120 -5.76 18.03 -4.96
CA VAL A 120 -5.96 17.58 -3.57
C VAL A 120 -7.01 18.41 -2.84
N GLY A 121 -7.12 19.71 -3.13
CA GLY A 121 -8.15 20.57 -2.54
C GLY A 121 -9.56 20.14 -2.94
N LEU A 122 -9.75 19.79 -4.22
CA LEU A 122 -11.01 19.22 -4.71
C LEU A 122 -11.29 17.85 -4.09
N ALA A 123 -10.24 17.04 -3.89
CA ALA A 123 -10.36 15.76 -3.21
C ALA A 123 -10.77 15.91 -1.74
N CYS A 124 -10.23 16.92 -1.02
CA CYS A 124 -10.64 17.26 0.34
C CYS A 124 -12.11 17.68 0.41
N GLN A 125 -12.57 18.54 -0.50
CA GLN A 125 -13.99 18.95 -0.56
C GLN A 125 -14.94 17.76 -0.78
N LYS A 126 -14.51 16.75 -1.55
CA LYS A 126 -15.28 15.54 -1.84
C LYS A 126 -14.84 14.35 -0.99
N PHE A 127 -14.11 14.57 0.10
CA PHE A 127 -13.44 13.50 0.85
C PHE A 127 -14.40 12.41 1.33
N GLY A 128 -15.59 12.80 1.81
CA GLY A 128 -16.63 11.87 2.25
C GLY A 128 -17.12 10.90 1.17
N LEU A 129 -17.04 11.29 -0.11
CA LEU A 129 -17.44 10.42 -1.24
C LEU A 129 -16.31 9.50 -1.72
N ILE A 130 -15.06 9.95 -1.59
CA ILE A 130 -13.88 9.24 -2.13
C ILE A 130 -13.13 8.41 -1.09
N PHE A 131 -13.53 8.47 0.18
CA PHE A 131 -12.89 7.75 1.27
C PHE A 131 -12.85 6.23 1.01
N ARG A 132 -11.66 5.63 1.14
CA ARG A 132 -11.45 4.19 0.90
C ARG A 132 -10.64 3.51 2.00
N ARG A 133 -9.39 3.95 2.19
CA ARG A 133 -8.46 3.41 3.19
C ARG A 133 -7.92 4.56 4.05
N PRO A 134 -7.96 4.45 5.37
CA PRO A 134 -7.38 5.48 6.24
C PRO A 134 -5.86 5.48 6.12
N ARG A 135 -5.27 6.65 5.87
CA ARG A 135 -3.82 6.90 5.71
C ARG A 135 -3.24 7.87 6.74
N GLY A 136 -4.02 8.19 7.76
CA GLY A 136 -3.64 9.10 8.83
C GLY A 136 -4.49 8.83 10.06
N LEU A 137 -4.32 9.66 11.06
CA LEU A 137 -5.15 9.69 12.25
C LEU A 137 -6.11 10.86 12.16
N PHE A 138 -7.34 10.64 12.61
CA PHE A 138 -8.34 11.68 12.79
C PHE A 138 -8.47 11.93 14.28
N ILE A 139 -8.30 13.17 14.72
CA ILE A 139 -8.42 13.57 16.13
C ILE A 139 -9.41 14.73 16.16
N SER A 140 -10.48 14.55 16.92
CA SER A 140 -11.52 15.56 17.11
C SER A 140 -11.35 16.28 18.44
N ILE A 141 -12.08 17.39 18.62
CA ILE A 141 -12.14 18.10 19.90
C ILE A 141 -12.72 17.24 21.04
N HIS A 142 -13.51 16.21 20.70
CA HIS A 142 -14.11 15.29 21.66
C HIS A 142 -13.13 14.27 22.22
N ASP A 143 -11.97 14.11 21.59
CA ASP A 143 -10.91 13.19 22.03
C ASP A 143 -9.98 13.82 23.09
N LYS A 144 -10.36 14.98 23.64
CA LYS A 144 -9.62 15.69 24.68
C LYS A 144 -9.46 14.79 25.91
N GLY A 145 -8.21 14.49 26.25
CA GLY A 145 -7.85 13.57 27.35
C GLY A 145 -7.50 12.15 26.89
N HIS A 146 -7.83 11.77 25.65
CA HIS A 146 -7.59 10.43 25.09
C HIS A 146 -6.69 10.42 23.84
N VAL A 147 -6.12 11.58 23.46
CA VAL A 147 -5.25 11.72 22.28
C VAL A 147 -4.11 10.70 22.26
N TYR A 148 -3.49 10.43 23.41
CA TYR A 148 -2.38 9.47 23.50
C TYR A 148 -2.80 8.04 23.13
N ASP A 149 -4.02 7.63 23.48
CA ASP A 149 -4.53 6.29 23.12
C ASP A 149 -4.85 6.20 21.63
N ILE A 150 -5.29 7.29 21.00
CA ILE A 150 -5.45 7.37 19.55
C ILE A 150 -4.10 7.26 18.83
N LEU A 151 -3.08 7.94 19.34
CA LEU A 151 -1.73 7.88 18.78
C LEU A 151 -1.13 6.46 18.87
N LYS A 152 -1.44 5.70 19.92
CA LYS A 152 -1.00 4.30 20.06
C LYS A 152 -1.54 3.38 18.96
N ASN A 153 -2.70 3.70 18.39
CA ASN A 153 -3.30 2.90 17.32
C ASN A 153 -2.56 3.04 15.98
N TRP A 154 -1.63 3.99 15.86
CA TRP A 154 -0.82 4.12 14.66
C TRP A 154 0.32 3.10 14.67
N ASN A 155 0.34 2.22 13.67
CA ASN A 155 1.29 1.10 13.53
C ASN A 155 2.75 1.52 13.25
N CYS A 156 3.18 2.71 13.70
CA CYS A 156 4.50 3.26 13.45
C CYS A 156 5.10 3.89 14.71
N LEU A 157 5.16 3.15 15.81
CA LEU A 157 5.71 3.64 17.08
C LEU A 157 7.24 3.49 17.21
N ARG A 158 7.95 3.14 16.14
CA ARG A 158 9.39 2.85 16.21
C ARG A 158 10.27 3.44 15.09
N MET A 159 9.84 4.53 14.45
CA MET A 159 10.75 5.35 13.64
C MET A 159 11.46 6.37 14.53
N SER A 160 12.79 6.46 14.43
CA SER A 160 13.61 7.44 15.19
C SER A 160 13.23 8.90 14.90
N SER A 161 12.48 9.16 13.83
CA SER A 161 11.96 10.49 13.48
C SER A 161 10.63 10.32 12.76
N THR A 162 9.55 10.89 13.31
CA THR A 162 8.22 10.89 12.70
C THR A 162 7.88 12.32 12.27
N LEU A 163 7.71 12.53 10.97
CA LEU A 163 7.18 13.79 10.44
C LEU A 163 5.65 13.75 10.58
N VAL A 164 5.10 14.66 11.39
CA VAL A 164 3.65 14.81 11.54
C VAL A 164 3.24 16.09 10.81
N ILE A 165 2.38 15.94 9.81
CA ILE A 165 1.73 17.06 9.12
C ILE A 165 0.31 17.14 9.70
N VAL A 166 0.02 18.22 10.42
CA VAL A 166 -1.31 18.48 10.97
C VAL A 166 -1.99 19.48 10.05
N MET A 167 -3.17 19.12 9.57
CA MET A 167 -4.05 20.04 8.84
C MET A 167 -5.27 20.30 9.73
N ASN A 168 -5.57 21.56 9.98
CA ASN A 168 -6.84 21.97 10.56
C ASN A 168 -7.74 22.43 9.41
N GLU A 169 -9.00 22.01 9.43
CA GLU A 169 -10.06 22.73 8.71
C GLU A 169 -10.36 24.07 9.40
#